data_AF-A0A6B3NK21-F1
#
_entry.id   AF-A0A6B3NK21-F1
#
_cell.length_a   1.000
_cell.length_b   1.000
_cell.length_c   1.000
_cell.angle_alpha   90.00
_cell.angle_beta   90.00
_cell.angle_gamma   90.00
#
_symmetry.space_group_name_H-M   'P 1'
#
loop_
_entity.id
_entity.type
_entity.pdbx_description
1 polymer ?
#
loop_
_entity_poly.entity_id
_entity_poly.type
_entity_poly.pdbx_seq_one_letter_code
_entity_poly.pdbx_strand_id
1 'polypeptide(L)'
;AVTANVPSMRNMLGGVEPVLNRCYLELADINAQLPQAEGIVPPLLKQVLPVHEVVPVDIYLPGCPPSAARIRAAIAPLLRGEKPKIEGREMIKFG
;
A
#
# COMPACT_ATOMS: atom_id res chain seq x y z
N ALA A 1 2.50 -1.64 0.42
CA ALA A 1 3.06 -3.01 0.43
C ALA A 1 3.87 -3.28 1.70
N VAL A 2 5.06 -2.68 1.86
CA VAL A 2 5.99 -3.01 2.96
C VAL A 2 5.46 -2.54 4.34
N THR A 3 5.12 -1.26 4.49
CA THR A 3 4.71 -0.65 5.78
C THR A 3 3.35 0.05 5.72
N ALA A 4 2.56 -0.22 4.67
CA ALA A 4 1.32 0.49 4.30
C ALA A 4 1.47 2.01 3.98
N ASN A 5 2.45 2.71 4.55
CA ASN A 5 2.87 4.09 4.26
C ASN A 5 1.73 5.12 4.33
N VAL A 6 1.74 6.17 3.50
CA VAL A 6 0.75 7.27 3.52
C VAL A 6 -0.71 6.79 3.62
N PRO A 7 -1.17 5.76 2.88
CA PRO A 7 -2.52 5.22 3.06
C PRO A 7 -2.88 4.79 4.50
N SER A 8 -1.94 4.26 5.30
CA SER A 8 -2.23 3.84 6.68
C SER A 8 -2.38 5.00 7.66
N MET A 9 -2.10 6.24 7.27
CA MET A 9 -2.38 7.41 8.12
C MET A 9 -3.86 7.48 8.52
N ARG A 10 -4.78 6.96 7.69
CA ARG A 10 -6.21 6.89 8.05
C ARG A 10 -6.51 5.97 9.23
N ASN A 11 -5.62 5.04 9.58
CA ASN A 11 -5.84 4.08 10.67
C ASN A 11 -5.98 4.78 12.03
N MET A 12 -5.41 5.99 12.18
CA MET A 12 -5.52 6.81 13.40
C MET A 12 -6.91 7.44 13.57
N LEU A 13 -7.74 7.43 12.52
CA LEU A 13 -9.07 8.06 12.52
C LEU A 13 -10.17 7.15 13.08
N GLY A 14 -9.83 5.93 13.53
CA GLY A 14 -10.76 5.04 14.23
C GLY A 14 -11.77 4.29 13.34
N GLY A 15 -11.68 4.41 12.02
CA GLY A 15 -12.62 3.75 11.09
C GLY A 15 -12.44 4.16 9.63
N VAL A 16 -13.40 3.78 8.80
CA VAL A 16 -13.47 4.14 7.37
C VAL A 16 -14.29 5.42 7.17
N GLU A 17 -15.22 5.67 8.08
CA GLU A 17 -16.25 6.69 8.04
C GLU A 17 -15.67 8.11 7.90
N PRO A 18 -14.61 8.51 8.64
CA PRO A 18 -14.08 9.86 8.50
C PRO A 18 -13.58 10.17 7.09
N VAL A 19 -12.97 9.19 6.41
CA VAL A 19 -12.48 9.36 5.04
C VAL A 19 -13.64 9.31 4.04
N LEU A 20 -14.56 8.35 4.20
CA LEU A 20 -15.70 8.19 3.29
C LEU A 20 -16.64 9.39 3.33
N ASN A 21 -17.01 9.87 4.52
CA ASN A 21 -17.87 11.04 4.69
C ASN A 21 -17.21 12.29 4.13
N ARG A 22 -15.91 12.48 4.42
CA ARG A 22 -15.18 13.63 3.91
C ARG A 22 -15.18 13.68 2.38
N CYS A 23 -14.89 12.55 1.72
CA CYS A 23 -14.75 12.50 0.27
C CYS A 23 -16.09 12.47 -0.48
N TYR A 24 -17.10 11.76 0.03
CA TYR A 24 -18.32 11.47 -0.73
C TYR A 24 -19.55 12.26 -0.27
N LEU A 25 -19.50 12.90 0.90
CA LEU A 25 -20.61 13.69 1.44
C LEU A 25 -20.22 15.16 1.59
N GLU A 26 -19.15 15.45 2.32
CA GLU A 26 -18.78 16.83 2.66
C GLU A 26 -18.12 17.60 1.51
N LEU A 27 -17.36 16.90 0.66
CA LEU A 27 -16.64 17.47 -0.49
C LEU A 27 -17.31 17.16 -1.83
N ALA A 28 -18.50 16.55 -1.83
CA ALA A 28 -19.19 16.21 -3.05
C ALA A 28 -19.82 17.46 -3.69
N ASP A 29 -19.39 17.79 -4.90
CA ASP A 29 -20.01 18.87 -5.70
C ASP A 29 -21.39 18.45 -6.25
N ILE A 30 -21.56 17.15 -6.52
CA ILE A 30 -22.78 16.55 -7.07
C ILE A 30 -23.02 15.17 -6.46
N ASN A 31 -24.29 14.74 -6.38
CA ASN A 31 -24.70 13.39 -5.99
C ASN A 31 -24.03 12.88 -4.70
N ALA A 32 -24.10 13.67 -3.62
CA ALA A 32 -23.54 13.32 -2.32
C ALA A 32 -24.18 12.03 -1.78
N GLN A 33 -23.45 10.92 -1.84
CA GLN A 33 -23.87 9.62 -1.32
C GLN A 33 -22.66 8.70 -1.14
N LEU A 34 -22.76 7.76 -0.20
CA LEU A 34 -21.73 6.73 -0.04
C LEU A 34 -21.82 5.68 -1.16
N PRO A 35 -20.69 5.17 -1.68
CA PRO A 35 -20.67 4.13 -2.71
C PRO A 35 -20.99 2.76 -2.11
N GLN A 36 -22.29 2.49 -1.88
CA GLN A 36 -22.79 1.26 -1.25
C GLN A 36 -23.51 0.31 -2.22
N ALA A 37 -23.54 0.63 -3.52
CA ALA A 37 -24.15 -0.24 -4.53
C ALA A 37 -23.43 -1.60 -4.56
N GLU A 38 -24.21 -2.67 -4.35
CA GLU A 38 -23.69 -4.03 -4.26
C GLU A 38 -22.96 -4.44 -5.55
N GLY A 39 -21.79 -5.06 -5.39
CA GLY A 39 -20.99 -5.59 -6.50
C GLY A 39 -20.24 -4.57 -7.34
N ILE A 40 -20.42 -3.26 -7.12
CA ILE A 40 -19.70 -2.23 -7.90
C ILE A 40 -18.35 -1.89 -7.27
N VAL A 41 -18.32 -1.63 -5.96
CA VAL A 41 -17.10 -1.24 -5.23
C VAL A 41 -16.97 -2.09 -3.97
N PRO A 42 -15.79 -2.69 -3.70
CA PRO A 42 -15.59 -3.46 -2.48
C PRO A 42 -15.58 -2.54 -1.25
N PRO A 43 -16.11 -3.02 -0.10
CA PRO A 43 -16.02 -2.29 1.15
C PRO A 43 -14.56 -2.16 1.61
N LEU A 44 -14.24 -1.04 2.24
CA LEU A 44 -12.93 -0.83 2.83
C LEU A 44 -12.76 -1.68 4.10
N LEU A 45 -11.57 -2.24 4.29
CA LEU A 45 -11.17 -2.79 5.58
C LEU A 45 -11.13 -1.70 6.65
N LYS A 46 -11.39 -2.10 7.90
CA LYS A 46 -11.33 -1.21 9.07
C LYS A 46 -10.00 -0.45 9.15
N GLN A 47 -8.90 -1.11 8.81
CA GLN A 47 -7.55 -0.54 8.79
C GLN A 47 -6.81 -0.97 7.52
N VAL A 48 -5.88 -0.12 7.06
CA VAL A 48 -4.92 -0.48 6.02
C VAL A 48 -3.83 -1.33 6.65
N LEU A 49 -3.53 -2.47 6.03
CA LEU A 49 -2.55 -3.43 6.50
C LEU A 49 -1.36 -3.49 5.52
N PRO A 50 -0.12 -3.67 5.99
CA PRO A 50 0.97 -4.11 5.12
C PRO A 50 0.72 -5.55 4.65
N VAL A 51 1.31 -5.93 3.51
CA VAL A 51 1.00 -7.21 2.86
C VAL A 51 1.40 -8.41 3.73
N HIS A 52 2.50 -8.29 4.48
CA HIS A 52 3.02 -9.36 5.32
C HIS A 52 2.14 -9.71 6.54
N GLU A 53 1.17 -8.86 6.88
CA GLU A 53 0.17 -9.18 7.92
C GLU A 53 -0.94 -10.10 7.38
N VAL A 54 -1.07 -10.22 6.05
CA VAL A 54 -2.13 -10.99 5.40
C VAL A 54 -1.59 -12.27 4.77
N VAL A 55 -0.38 -12.23 4.20
CA VAL A 55 0.25 -13.37 3.54
C VAL A 55 1.76 -13.39 3.79
N PRO A 56 2.43 -14.56 3.77
CA PRO A 56 3.89 -14.64 3.84
C PRO A 56 4.55 -13.85 2.69
N VAL A 57 5.66 -13.17 2.99
CA VAL A 57 6.44 -12.38 2.01
C VAL A 57 7.91 -12.75 2.11
N ASP A 58 8.49 -13.19 0.99
CA ASP A 58 9.88 -13.67 0.92
C ASP A 58 10.91 -12.53 0.81
N ILE A 59 10.59 -11.45 0.10
CA ILE A 59 11.51 -10.36 -0.21
C ILE A 59 10.79 -9.02 -0.04
N TYR A 60 11.42 -8.09 0.67
CA TYR A 60 10.94 -6.73 0.85
C TYR A 60 11.81 -5.76 0.06
N LEU A 61 11.20 -4.96 -0.83
CA LEU A 61 11.87 -3.89 -1.55
C LEU A 61 11.39 -2.52 -1.05
N PRO A 62 12.13 -1.86 -0.14
CA PRO A 62 11.70 -0.58 0.42
C PRO A 62 11.89 0.58 -0.58
N GLY A 63 11.00 1.56 -0.50
CA GLY A 63 11.06 2.82 -1.25
C GLY A 63 9.67 3.38 -1.57
N CYS A 64 9.56 4.70 -1.72
CA CYS A 64 8.31 5.35 -2.11
C CYS A 64 8.54 6.41 -3.21
N PRO A 65 8.89 6.01 -4.45
CA PRO A 65 9.05 4.62 -4.91
C PRO A 65 10.49 4.09 -4.75
N PRO A 66 10.71 2.76 -4.78
CA PRO A 66 12.04 2.22 -5.01
C PRO A 66 12.59 2.69 -6.36
N SER A 67 13.90 2.91 -6.46
CA SER A 67 14.51 3.36 -7.72
C SER A 67 14.54 2.25 -8.76
N ALA A 68 14.53 2.61 -10.05
CA ALA A 68 14.60 1.65 -11.15
C ALA A 68 15.82 0.70 -11.03
N ALA A 69 16.96 1.22 -10.61
CA ALA A 69 18.17 0.42 -10.38
C ALA A 69 17.97 -0.64 -9.27
N ARG A 70 17.29 -0.28 -8.17
CA ARG A 70 16.98 -1.21 -7.07
C ARG A 70 15.96 -2.26 -7.48
N ILE A 71 14.93 -1.88 -8.25
CA ILE A 71 13.96 -2.83 -8.81
C ILE A 71 14.69 -3.85 -9.70
N ARG A 72 15.57 -3.39 -10.61
CA ARG A 72 16.38 -4.27 -11.46
C ARG A 72 17.26 -5.21 -10.64
N ALA A 73 17.93 -4.69 -9.61
CA ALA A 73 18.80 -5.48 -8.73
C ALA A 73 18.04 -6.53 -7.92
N ALA A 74 16.77 -6.28 -7.58
CA ALA A 74 15.91 -7.26 -6.90
C ALA A 74 15.39 -8.35 -7.85
N ILE A 75 15.02 -7.99 -9.08
CA ILE A 75 14.37 -8.93 -10.03
C ILE A 75 15.39 -9.75 -10.83
N ALA A 76 16.48 -9.14 -11.31
CA ALA A 76 17.41 -9.80 -12.22
C ALA A 76 18.05 -11.10 -11.68
N PRO A 77 18.40 -11.22 -10.38
CA PRO A 77 18.87 -12.48 -9.80
C PRO A 77 17.81 -13.59 -9.80
N LEU A 78 16.55 -13.24 -9.53
CA LEU A 78 15.45 -14.21 -9.49
C LEU A 78 15.25 -14.90 -10.85
N LEU A 79 15.45 -14.18 -11.95
CA LEU A 79 15.39 -14.74 -13.31
C LEU A 79 16.46 -15.79 -13.59
N ARG A 80 17.56 -15.83 -12.81
CA ARG A 80 18.61 -16.84 -12.88
C ARG A 80 18.48 -17.91 -11.79
N GLY A 81 17.41 -17.90 -11.00
CA GLY A 81 17.24 -18.79 -9.84
C GLY A 81 18.11 -18.42 -8.63
N GLU A 82 18.68 -17.20 -8.62
CA GLU A 82 19.51 -16.70 -7.52
C GLU A 82 18.66 -15.86 -6.55
N LYS A 83 19.03 -15.86 -5.26
CA LYS A 83 18.43 -14.92 -4.29
C LYS A 83 19.06 -13.53 -4.43
N PRO A 84 18.26 -12.45 -4.54
CA PRO A 84 18.79 -11.10 -4.58
C PRO A 84 19.37 -10.71 -3.22
N LYS A 85 20.50 -10.00 -3.23
CA LYS A 85 21.10 -9.41 -2.03
C LYS A 85 20.41 -8.07 -1.74
N ILE A 86 19.51 -8.06 -0.75
CA ILE A 86 18.82 -6.85 -0.29
C ILE A 86 19.48 -6.38 1.00
N GLU A 87 20.72 -5.90 0.87
CA GLU A 87 21.57 -5.53 2.00
C GLU A 87 22.20 -4.16 1.76
N GLY A 88 22.53 -3.47 2.86
CA GLY A 88 23.23 -2.20 2.82
C GLY A 88 22.36 -0.99 2.44
N ARG A 89 22.95 0.19 2.60
CA ARG A 89 22.27 1.49 2.45
C ARG A 89 21.75 1.74 1.03
N GLU A 90 22.43 1.19 0.03
CA GLU A 90 22.06 1.32 -1.38
C GLU A 90 20.77 0.58 -1.73
N MET A 91 20.45 -0.51 -1.02
CA MET A 91 19.23 -1.30 -1.24
C MET A 91 18.12 -0.95 -0.24
N ILE A 92 18.48 -0.57 0.98
CA ILE A 92 17.55 -0.28 2.08
C ILE A 92 17.42 1.23 2.25
N LYS A 93 16.46 1.83 1.54
CA LYS A 93 16.06 3.22 1.71
C LYS A 93 14.54 3.36 1.77
N PHE A 94 14.08 4.03 2.80
CA PHE A 94 12.71 4.48 2.99
C PHE A 94 12.64 5.98 2.65
N GLY A 95 11.61 6.42 1.94
CA GLY A 95 11.59 7.73 1.27
C GLY A 95 12.45 7.71 0.02
#